data_AF-A0A958N8U6-F1
#
_entry.id   AF-A0A958N8U6-F1
#
_cell.length_a   1.000
_cell.length_b   1.000
_cell.length_c   1.000
_cell.angle_alpha   90.00
_cell.angle_beta   90.00
_cell.angle_gamma   90.00
#
_symmetry.space_group_name_H-M   'P 1'
#
loop_
_entity.id
_entity.type
_entity.pdbx_description
1 polymer ?
#
loop_
_entity_poly.entity_id
_entity_poly.type
_entity_poly.pdbx_seq_one_letter_code
_entity_poly.pdbx_strand_id
1 'polypeptide(L)'
;FKMLGIGVADFKVAGGLVLLIFSIYDLLFSTGDRRKKDTDDSTVGVVPVGIPLIVGPGVLTTLLIGVEQFGHTMTVFSIVANLMIVYLVFYNSDLVIRIITKAGSVALGKVFNLFLAAISIRLIRSGITEIINM
;
A
#
# COMPACT_ATOMS: atom_id res chain seq x y z
N PHE A 1 -13.07 -11.95 13.08
CA PHE A 1 -11.85 -12.77 12.85
C PHE A 1 -11.82 -14.03 13.71
N LYS A 2 -11.95 -13.95 15.05
CA LYS A 2 -12.02 -15.15 15.92
C LYS A 2 -13.05 -16.23 15.50
N MET A 3 -14.19 -15.83 14.91
CA MET A 3 -15.20 -16.78 14.40
C MET A 3 -14.78 -17.57 13.15
N LEU A 4 -13.78 -17.11 12.40
CA LEU A 4 -13.25 -17.78 11.21
C LEU A 4 -11.95 -18.56 11.51
N GLY A 5 -11.45 -18.51 12.75
CA GLY A 5 -10.17 -19.12 13.13
C GLY A 5 -8.92 -18.40 12.59
N ILE A 6 -9.08 -17.23 11.96
CA ILE A 6 -7.97 -16.45 11.38
C ILE A 6 -7.54 -15.35 12.37
N GLY A 7 -6.25 -15.33 12.71
CA GLY A 7 -5.63 -14.38 13.65
C GLY A 7 -4.88 -13.23 12.97
N VAL A 8 -4.35 -12.29 13.77
CA VAL A 8 -3.58 -11.15 13.25
C VAL A 8 -2.29 -11.59 12.57
N ALA A 9 -1.66 -12.65 13.08
CA ALA A 9 -0.46 -13.23 12.49
C ALA A 9 -0.70 -13.75 11.06
N ASP A 10 -1.86 -14.35 10.78
CA ASP A 10 -2.24 -14.79 9.43
C ASP A 10 -2.40 -13.60 8.48
N PHE A 11 -2.99 -12.49 8.96
CA PHE A 11 -3.10 -11.26 8.19
C PHE A 11 -1.74 -10.60 7.91
N LYS A 12 -0.79 -10.68 8.85
CA LYS A 12 0.59 -10.21 8.64
C LYS A 12 1.24 -10.97 7.48
N VAL A 13 1.10 -12.30 7.44
CA VAL A 13 1.65 -13.13 6.36
C VAL A 13 0.94 -12.87 5.03
N ALA A 14 -0.39 -12.92 5.01
CA ALA A 14 -1.18 -12.72 3.79
C ALA A 14 -0.99 -11.31 3.21
N GLY A 15 -1.08 -10.27 4.04
CA GLY A 15 -0.86 -8.88 3.63
C GLY A 15 0.57 -8.65 3.14
N GLY A 16 1.56 -9.22 3.82
CA GLY A 16 2.95 -9.18 3.38
C GLY A 16 3.16 -9.86 2.03
N LEU A 17 2.56 -11.02 1.77
CA LEU A 17 2.65 -11.70 0.47
C LEU A 17 2.05 -10.86 -0.66
N VAL A 18 0.87 -10.26 -0.44
CA VAL A 18 0.23 -9.45 -1.47
C VAL A 18 1.05 -8.20 -1.78
N LEU A 19 1.58 -7.51 -0.76
CA LEU A 19 2.47 -6.37 -0.96
C LEU A 19 3.77 -6.78 -1.67
N LEU A 20 4.32 -7.96 -1.37
CA LEU A 20 5.52 -8.47 -2.03
C LEU A 20 5.26 -8.67 -3.53
N ILE A 21 4.14 -9.33 -3.88
CA ILE A 21 3.73 -9.53 -5.26
C ILE A 21 3.56 -8.19 -5.99
N PHE A 22 2.89 -7.22 -5.37
CA PHE A 22 2.72 -5.89 -5.98
C PHE A 22 4.07 -5.18 -6.20
N SER A 23 4.96 -5.20 -5.21
CA SER A 23 6.27 -4.57 -5.33
C SER A 23 7.11 -5.20 -6.43
N ILE A 24 7.15 -6.53 -6.51
CA ILE A 24 7.88 -7.26 -7.57
C ILE A 24 7.26 -6.99 -8.93
N TYR A 25 5.94 -7.05 -9.02
CA TYR A 25 5.21 -6.81 -10.26
C TYR A 25 5.52 -5.41 -10.80
N ASP A 26 5.45 -4.36 -9.97
CA ASP A 26 5.71 -3.00 -10.42
C ASP A 26 7.22 -2.76 -10.68
N LEU A 27 8.13 -3.40 -9.93
CA LEU A 27 9.57 -3.31 -10.24
C LEU A 27 9.94 -3.92 -11.60
N LEU A 28 9.32 -5.05 -11.97
CA LEU A 28 9.63 -5.80 -13.18
C LEU A 28 8.86 -5.32 -14.41
N PHE A 29 7.58 -4.96 -14.25
CA PHE A 29 6.66 -4.73 -15.38
C PHE A 29 6.24 -3.26 -15.57
N SER A 30 6.66 -2.32 -14.71
CA SER A 30 6.29 -0.89 -14.84
C SER A 30 7.02 -0.15 -15.97
N THR A 31 7.98 -0.81 -16.63
CA THR A 31 8.65 -0.25 -17.81
C THR A 31 7.82 -0.53 -19.06
N GLY A 32 6.85 0.33 -19.37
CA GLY A 32 6.46 0.58 -20.77
C GLY A 32 4.97 0.54 -21.12
N ASP A 33 4.18 -0.41 -20.61
CA ASP A 33 2.95 -0.79 -21.34
C ASP A 33 1.61 -0.33 -20.73
N ARG A 34 1.55 -0.04 -19.43
CA ARG A 34 0.29 0.39 -18.80
C ARG A 34 0.00 1.89 -18.96
N ARG A 35 1.04 2.75 -18.98
CA ARG A 35 0.85 4.21 -19.07
C ARG A 35 0.46 4.72 -20.46
N LYS A 36 0.63 3.91 -21.52
CA LYS A 36 0.21 4.27 -22.89
C LYS A 36 -1.19 3.77 -23.26
N LYS A 37 -1.74 2.79 -22.54
CA LYS A 37 -3.09 2.27 -22.82
C LYS A 37 -4.21 3.11 -22.20
N ASP A 38 -3.92 3.90 -21.17
CA ASP A 38 -4.90 4.80 -20.53
C ASP A 38 -5.04 6.18 -21.20
N THR A 39 -4.24 6.49 -22.23
CA THR A 39 -4.31 7.79 -22.91
C THR A 39 -5.22 7.83 -24.13
N ASP A 40 -5.83 6.69 -24.53
CA ASP A 40 -6.65 6.63 -25.75
C ASP A 40 -8.12 6.21 -25.52
N ASP A 41 -8.53 5.96 -24.26
CA ASP A 41 -9.94 5.74 -23.93
C ASP A 41 -10.34 6.62 -22.74
N SER A 42 -10.96 7.76 -23.06
CA SER A 42 -11.41 8.80 -22.13
C SER A 42 -12.53 8.41 -21.17
N THR A 43 -12.74 7.12 -20.87
CA THR A 43 -13.90 6.67 -20.07
C THR A 43 -13.68 5.40 -19.22
N VAL A 44 -12.48 4.82 -19.15
CA VAL A 44 -12.30 3.55 -18.41
C VAL A 44 -11.80 3.79 -16.98
N GLY A 45 -12.73 3.84 -16.05
CA GLY A 45 -12.52 3.27 -14.71
C GLY A 45 -12.09 4.22 -13.60
N VAL A 46 -12.90 5.24 -13.30
CA VAL A 46 -12.81 5.99 -12.03
C VAL A 46 -12.99 5.08 -10.78
N VAL A 47 -13.42 3.81 -10.93
CA VAL A 47 -13.48 2.79 -9.86
C VAL A 47 -13.35 1.40 -10.54
N PRO A 48 -12.53 0.42 -10.09
CA PRO A 48 -12.22 0.04 -8.70
C PRO A 48 -10.72 -0.24 -8.46
N VAL A 49 -9.79 0.53 -9.04
CA VAL A 49 -8.35 0.35 -8.76
C VAL A 49 -7.85 1.37 -7.73
N GLY A 50 -8.41 2.58 -7.72
CA GLY A 50 -8.06 3.61 -6.73
C GLY A 50 -8.42 3.24 -5.29
N ILE A 51 -9.58 2.62 -5.06
CA ILE A 51 -10.00 2.20 -3.72
C ILE A 51 -9.11 1.06 -3.17
N PRO A 52 -8.79 -0.01 -3.94
CA PRO A 52 -7.81 -1.01 -3.51
C PRO A 52 -6.37 -0.51 -3.44
N LEU A 53 -5.97 0.54 -4.17
CA LEU A 53 -4.62 1.09 -4.01
C LEU A 53 -4.51 1.96 -2.74
N ILE A 54 -5.52 2.79 -2.47
CA ILE A 54 -5.55 3.68 -1.30
C ILE A 54 -5.82 2.90 -0.02
N VAL A 55 -6.73 1.91 -0.05
CA VAL A 55 -7.06 1.03 1.09
C VAL A 55 -6.66 -0.40 0.73
N GLY A 56 -5.41 -0.56 0.33
CA GLY A 56 -4.88 -1.86 -0.05
C GLY A 56 -4.73 -2.84 1.10
N PRO A 57 -4.38 -4.09 0.79
CA PRO A 57 -4.11 -5.13 1.78
C PRO A 57 -3.03 -4.70 2.79
N GLY A 58 -2.08 -3.85 2.37
CA GLY A 58 -1.12 -3.23 3.28
C GLY A 58 -1.76 -2.31 4.32
N VAL A 59 -2.65 -1.41 3.90
CA VAL A 59 -3.35 -0.48 4.81
C VAL A 59 -4.23 -1.26 5.78
N LEU A 60 -5.00 -2.24 5.29
CA LEU A 60 -5.80 -3.12 6.15
C LEU A 60 -4.94 -3.83 7.19
N THR A 61 -3.81 -4.40 6.77
CA THR A 61 -2.89 -5.10 7.68
C THR A 61 -2.31 -4.14 8.72
N THR A 62 -1.87 -2.95 8.31
CA THR A 62 -1.33 -1.93 9.23
C THR A 62 -2.39 -1.43 10.22
N LEU A 63 -3.65 -1.27 9.80
CA LEU A 63 -4.73 -0.88 10.69
C LEU A 63 -5.04 -1.95 11.72
N LEU A 64 -5.07 -3.22 11.32
CA LEU A 64 -5.29 -4.35 12.24
C LEU A 64 -4.19 -4.41 13.31
N ILE A 65 -2.93 -4.32 12.88
CA ILE A 65 -1.78 -4.28 13.80
C ILE A 65 -1.84 -3.04 14.68
N GLY A 66 -2.19 -1.89 14.11
CA GLY A 66 -2.29 -0.62 14.84
C GLY A 66 -3.34 -0.67 15.93
N VAL A 67 -4.51 -1.23 15.65
CA VAL A 67 -5.57 -1.42 16.64
C VAL A 67 -5.10 -2.32 17.79
N GLU A 68 -4.38 -3.40 17.48
CA GLU A 68 -3.88 -4.33 18.49
C GLU A 68 -2.76 -3.71 19.35
N GLN A 69 -1.87 -2.92 18.75
CA GLN A 69 -0.71 -2.33 19.43
C GLN A 69 -1.02 -1.03 20.17
N PHE A 70 -1.88 -0.18 19.59
CA PHE A 70 -2.09 1.21 20.03
C PHE A 70 -3.56 1.50 20.40
N GLY A 71 -4.46 0.53 20.23
CA GLY A 71 -5.89 0.69 20.48
C GLY A 71 -6.63 1.42 19.37
N HIS A 72 -7.96 1.41 19.47
CA HIS A 72 -8.85 1.96 18.45
C HIS A 72 -8.70 3.48 18.27
N THR A 73 -8.69 4.24 19.36
CA THR A 73 -8.67 5.71 19.31
C THR A 73 -7.42 6.26 18.61
N MET A 74 -6.24 5.73 18.96
CA MET A 74 -4.98 6.16 18.37
C MET A 74 -4.89 5.78 16.89
N THR A 75 -5.40 4.60 16.54
CA THR A 75 -5.40 4.11 15.14
C THR A 75 -6.33 4.94 14.25
N VAL A 76 -7.52 5.29 14.74
CA VAL A 76 -8.46 6.16 14.03
C VAL A 76 -7.88 7.57 13.85
N PHE A 77 -7.22 8.12 14.86
CA PHE A 77 -6.54 9.40 14.70
C PHE A 77 -5.43 9.33 13.64
N SER A 78 -4.67 8.24 13.64
CA SER A 78 -3.57 8.00 12.69
C SER A 78 -4.06 7.89 11.24
N ILE A 79 -5.15 7.16 10.99
CA ILE A 79 -5.71 7.03 9.63
C ILE A 79 -6.29 8.37 9.14
N VAL A 80 -6.97 9.13 10.00
CA VAL A 80 -7.50 10.45 9.65
C VAL A 80 -6.38 11.43 9.32
N ALA A 81 -5.32 11.45 10.13
CA ALA A 81 -4.14 12.26 9.86
C ALA A 81 -3.47 11.87 8.54
N ASN A 82 -3.31 10.57 8.27
CA ASN A 82 -2.75 10.08 7.02
C ASN A 82 -3.59 10.49 5.80
N LEU A 83 -4.92 10.34 5.87
CA LEU A 83 -5.84 10.76 4.81
C LEU A 83 -5.78 12.27 4.57
N MET A 84 -5.60 13.08 5.62
CA MET A 84 -5.46 14.54 5.48
C MET A 84 -4.16 14.90 4.74
N ILE A 85 -3.05 14.21 5.03
CA ILE A 85 -1.79 14.38 4.28
C ILE A 85 -1.97 13.99 2.81
N VAL A 86 -2.57 12.83 2.53
CA VAL A 86 -2.85 12.38 1.17
C VAL A 86 -3.71 13.38 0.41
N TYR A 87 -4.77 13.89 1.06
CA TYR A 87 -5.63 14.92 0.50
C TYR A 87 -4.85 16.19 0.15
N LEU A 88 -3.99 16.68 1.06
CA LEU A 88 -3.20 17.88 0.82
C LEU A 88 -2.20 17.70 -0.35
N VAL A 89 -1.59 16.52 -0.46
CA VAL A 89 -0.69 16.17 -1.57
C VAL A 89 -1.44 16.15 -2.89
N PHE A 90 -2.62 15.53 -2.95
CA PHE A 90 -3.44 15.51 -4.17
C PHE A 90 -3.99 16.90 -4.52
N TYR A 91 -4.41 17.69 -3.54
CA TYR A 91 -4.87 19.06 -3.77
C TYR A 91 -3.77 19.93 -4.39
N ASN A 92 -2.50 19.68 -4.04
CA ASN A 92 -1.34 20.38 -4.59
C ASN A 92 -0.64 19.58 -5.71
N SER A 93 -1.35 18.68 -6.40
CA SER A 93 -0.74 17.78 -7.40
C SER A 93 0.02 18.52 -8.50
N ASP A 94 -0.48 19.68 -8.94
CA ASP A 94 0.16 20.50 -9.98
C ASP A 94 1.56 20.98 -9.54
N LEU A 95 1.70 21.33 -8.26
CA LEU A 95 2.98 21.73 -7.67
C LEU A 95 3.91 20.52 -7.54
N VAL A 96 3.38 19.37 -7.11
CA VAL A 96 4.13 18.11 -7.01
C VAL A 96 4.67 17.67 -8.38
N ILE A 97 3.85 17.76 -9.42
CA ILE A 97 4.22 17.44 -10.81
C ILE A 97 5.27 18.39 -11.34
N ARG A 98 5.22 19.67 -10.95
CA ARG A 98 6.21 20.67 -11.39
C ARG A 98 7.58 20.46 -10.73
N ILE A 99 7.61 19.96 -9.50
CA ILE A 99 8.84 19.61 -8.78
C ILE A 99 9.41 18.28 -9.28
N ILE A 100 8.54 17.30 -9.54
CA ILE A 100 8.93 15.94 -9.90
C ILE A 100 8.78 15.75 -11.42
N THR A 101 9.88 15.88 -12.15
CA THR A 101 9.96 15.53 -13.57
C THR A 101 9.51 14.08 -13.80
N LYS A 102 8.93 13.78 -14.98
CA LYS A 102 8.47 12.42 -15.36
C LYS A 102 9.50 11.31 -15.07
N ALA A 103 10.78 11.55 -15.32
CA ALA A 103 11.86 10.62 -14.99
C ALA A 103 12.05 10.45 -13.48
N GLY A 104 11.97 11.54 -12.71
CA GLY A 104 12.01 11.54 -11.25
C GLY A 104 10.84 10.77 -10.65
N SER A 105 9.62 10.91 -11.19
CA SER A 105 8.46 10.15 -10.69
C SER A 105 8.63 8.65 -10.89
N VAL A 106 9.22 8.23 -12.02
CA VAL A 106 9.51 6.81 -12.30
C VAL A 106 10.60 6.30 -11.36
N ALA A 107 11.67 7.06 -11.17
CA ALA A 107 12.75 6.68 -10.26
C ALA A 107 12.25 6.57 -8.81
N LEU A 108 11.50 7.56 -8.33
CA LEU A 108 10.89 7.55 -7.00
C LEU A 108 9.92 6.38 -6.83
N GLY A 109 9.08 6.10 -7.84
CA GLY A 109 8.19 4.94 -7.82
C GLY A 109 8.96 3.63 -7.61
N LYS A 110 10.08 3.43 -8.32
CA LYS A 110 10.95 2.25 -8.11
C LYS A 110 11.52 2.17 -6.70
N VAL A 111 11.94 3.29 -6.12
CA VAL A 111 12.45 3.34 -4.74
C VAL A 111 11.34 2.99 -3.74
N PHE A 112 10.14 3.54 -3.90
CA PHE A 112 8.99 3.20 -3.06
C PHE A 112 8.60 1.73 -3.17
N ASN A 113 8.67 1.13 -4.37
CA ASN A 113 8.43 -0.30 -4.52
C ASN A 113 9.49 -1.14 -3.83
N LEU A 114 10.75 -0.70 -3.82
CA LEU A 114 11.80 -1.38 -3.06
C LEU A 114 11.53 -1.31 -1.55
N PHE A 115 11.07 -0.17 -1.04
CA PHE A 115 10.63 -0.06 0.36
C PHE A 115 9.40 -0.94 0.64
N LEU A 116 8.45 -0.99 -0.30
CA LEU A 116 7.28 -1.84 -0.18
C LEU A 116 7.67 -3.32 -0.08
N ALA A 117 8.62 -3.78 -0.88
CA ALA A 117 9.18 -5.13 -0.80
C ALA A 117 9.80 -5.41 0.59
N ALA A 118 10.58 -4.45 1.13
CA ALA A 118 11.18 -4.58 2.45
C ALA A 118 10.12 -4.64 3.57
N ILE A 119 9.08 -3.80 3.51
CA ILE A 119 7.94 -3.82 4.46
C ILE A 119 7.21 -5.16 4.37
N SER A 120 7.05 -5.69 3.16
CA SER A 120 6.42 -6.99 2.91
C SER A 120 7.16 -8.13 3.60
N ILE A 121 8.48 -8.19 3.43
CA ILE A 121 9.33 -9.20 4.09
C ILE A 121 9.24 -9.06 5.62
N ARG A 122 9.25 -7.82 6.14
CA ARG A 122 9.09 -7.57 7.58
C ARG A 122 7.74 -8.10 8.10
N LEU A 123 6.64 -7.87 7.38
CA LEU A 123 5.32 -8.35 7.76
C LEU A 123 5.25 -9.88 7.77
N ILE A 124 5.75 -10.53 6.71
CA ILE A 124 5.81 -11.99 6.61
C ILE A 124 6.63 -12.56 7.77
N ARG A 125 7.83 -12.02 8.00
CA ARG A 125 8.70 -12.46 9.11
C ARG A 125 7.98 -12.31 10.45
N SER A 126 7.37 -11.14 10.70
CA SER A 126 6.66 -10.89 11.96
C SER A 126 5.50 -11.85 12.16
N GLY A 127 4.71 -12.13 11.12
CA GLY A 127 3.60 -13.07 11.20
C GLY A 127 4.07 -14.50 11.46
N ILE A 128 5.11 -14.96 10.75
CA ILE A 128 5.69 -16.30 10.96
C ILE A 128 6.25 -16.45 12.37
N THR A 129 7.02 -15.47 12.87
CA THR A 129 7.58 -15.52 14.23
C THR A 129 6.48 -15.55 15.29
N GLU A 130 5.39 -14.82 15.09
CA GLU A 130 4.25 -14.82 15.99
C GLU A 130 3.50 -16.16 15.98
N ILE A 131 3.32 -16.78 14.81
CA ILE A 131 2.72 -18.13 14.69
C ILE A 131 3.57 -19.18 15.41
N ILE A 132 4.90 -19.11 15.28
CA ILE A 132 5.81 -20.10 15.88
C ILE A 132 5.92 -19.94 17.40
N ASN A 133 5.81 -18.71 17.90
CA ASN A 133 5.94 -18.40 19.34
C ASN A 133 4.60 -18.49 20.10
N MET A 134 3.50 -18.87 19.43
CA MET A 134 2.16 -19.02 19.99
C MET A 134 1.92 -20.45 20.46
#